data_AF-A0A8H4LJR3-F1
#
_entry.id   AF-A0A8H4LJR3-F1
#
_cell.length_a   1.000
_cell.length_b   1.000
_cell.length_c   1.000
_cell.angle_alpha   90.00
_cell.angle_beta   90.00
_cell.angle_gamma   90.00
#
_symmetry.space_group_name_H-M   'P 1'
#
loop_
_entity.id
_entity.type
_entity.pdbx_description
1 polymer ?
#
loop_
_entity_poly.entity_id
_entity_poly.type
_entity_poly.pdbx_seq_one_letter_code
_entity_poly.pdbx_strand_id
1 'polypeptide(L)'
;MAGIRTLEAKALAKEEAHRKKLGEEVERRRAQEQDKSRGENVWFSRRIKDGHLYHWALFVYGKKYELRLPSRQKFKSLPNGHLVGSLIPSIDYESNIAPWSMQNEMMRLRQENLDNEGKPYAQDYYICQIGWTKLPEKGVDEQCEAAQKSFGVYVLGFNDCQSFLRRFAKLIIRQPEDCAIDFSWF
;
A
#
# COMPACT_ATOMS: atom_id res chain seq x y z
N MET A 1 29.89 9.21 -39.82
CA MET A 1 28.64 9.98 -39.56
C MET A 1 27.35 9.18 -39.74
N ALA A 2 27.24 8.18 -40.62
CA ALA A 2 25.99 7.41 -40.81
C ALA A 2 25.59 6.51 -39.61
N GLY A 3 26.55 5.92 -38.89
CA GLY A 3 26.27 5.04 -37.74
C GLY A 3 25.67 5.76 -36.52
N ILE A 4 26.08 7.01 -36.26
CA ILE A 4 25.57 7.82 -35.14
C ILE A 4 24.10 8.20 -35.37
N ARG A 5 23.76 8.66 -36.58
CA ARG A 5 22.37 8.97 -36.96
C ARG A 5 21.43 7.76 -36.87
N THR A 6 21.95 6.55 -37.06
CA THR A 6 21.17 5.30 -36.97
C THR A 6 20.90 4.89 -35.52
N LEU A 7 21.82 5.18 -34.60
CA LEU A 7 21.65 4.93 -33.16
C LEU A 7 20.66 5.93 -32.53
N GLU A 8 20.74 7.20 -32.91
CA GLU A 8 19.80 8.25 -32.48
C GLU A 8 18.37 7.93 -32.96
N ALA A 9 18.20 7.52 -34.22
CA ALA A 9 16.90 7.11 -34.75
C ALA A 9 16.30 5.91 -33.99
N LYS A 10 17.13 4.92 -33.61
CA LYS A 10 16.70 3.77 -32.80
C LYS A 10 16.31 4.17 -31.38
N ALA A 11 17.05 5.09 -30.77
CA ALA A 11 16.75 5.60 -29.43
C ALA A 11 15.41 6.35 -29.42
N LEU A 12 15.19 7.23 -30.39
CA LEU A 12 13.93 7.97 -30.57
C LEU A 12 12.73 7.03 -30.80
N ALA A 13 12.89 6.03 -31.67
CA ALA A 13 11.83 5.04 -31.91
C ALA A 13 11.50 4.22 -30.65
N LYS A 14 12.52 3.87 -29.85
CA LYS A 14 12.32 3.16 -28.57
C LYS A 14 11.61 4.04 -27.55
N GLU A 15 11.97 5.32 -27.46
CA GLU A 15 11.32 6.28 -26.58
C GLU A 15 9.87 6.51 -26.98
N GLU A 16 9.59 6.67 -28.28
CA GLU A 16 8.23 6.83 -28.78
C GLU A 16 7.36 5.60 -28.53
N ALA A 17 7.88 4.40 -28.77
CA ALA A 17 7.19 3.15 -28.44
C ALA A 17 6.91 3.02 -26.95
N HIS A 18 7.89 3.39 -26.10
CA HIS A 18 7.73 3.40 -24.65
C HIS A 18 6.63 4.39 -24.21
N ARG A 19 6.65 5.62 -24.74
CA ARG A 19 5.65 6.65 -24.46
C ARG A 19 4.25 6.21 -24.88
N LYS A 20 4.10 5.60 -26.05
CA LYS A 20 2.81 5.07 -26.52
C LYS A 20 2.29 3.98 -25.60
N LYS A 21 3.14 3.00 -25.25
CA LYS A 21 2.78 1.93 -24.31
C LYS A 21 2.40 2.47 -22.94
N LEU A 22 3.12 3.47 -22.44
CA LEU A 22 2.80 4.13 -21.18
C LEU A 22 1.42 4.81 -21.24
N GLY A 23 1.12 5.50 -22.34
CA GLY A 23 -0.20 6.13 -22.54
C GLY A 23 -1.35 5.12 -22.55
N GLU A 24 -1.19 4.00 -23.28
CA GLU A 24 -2.17 2.92 -23.30
C GLU A 24 -2.40 2.31 -21.92
N GLU A 25 -1.32 2.12 -21.15
CA GLU A 25 -1.37 1.58 -19.80
C GLU A 25 -2.08 2.55 -18.81
N VAL A 26 -1.84 3.86 -18.95
CA VAL A 26 -2.50 4.91 -18.15
C VAL A 26 -4.01 4.93 -18.41
N GLU A 27 -4.43 4.92 -19.67
CA GLU A 27 -5.86 4.90 -20.01
C GLU A 27 -6.52 3.60 -19.55
N ARG A 28 -5.81 2.47 -19.62
CA ARG A 28 -6.29 1.18 -19.10
C ARG A 28 -6.53 1.22 -17.59
N ARG A 29 -5.60 1.79 -16.81
CA ARG A 29 -5.79 1.98 -15.35
C ARG A 29 -6.95 2.92 -15.06
N ARG A 30 -7.02 4.06 -15.76
CA ARG A 30 -8.14 5.01 -15.61
C ARG A 30 -9.49 4.34 -15.87
N ALA A 31 -9.59 3.50 -16.91
CA ALA A 31 -10.82 2.77 -17.20
C ALA A 31 -11.20 1.79 -16.08
N GLN A 32 -10.23 1.10 -15.47
CA GLN A 32 -10.47 0.24 -14.32
C GLN A 32 -10.95 1.02 -13.09
N GLU A 33 -10.28 2.13 -12.76
CA GLU A 33 -10.62 2.93 -11.60
C GLU A 33 -12.05 3.51 -11.67
N GLN A 34 -12.52 3.76 -12.89
CA GLN A 34 -13.87 4.26 -13.18
C GLN A 34 -14.93 3.16 -13.29
N ASP A 35 -14.53 1.89 -13.36
CA ASP A 35 -15.45 0.76 -13.46
C ASP A 35 -16.09 0.46 -12.10
N LYS A 36 -17.32 0.96 -11.93
CA LYS A 36 -18.15 0.71 -10.74
C LYS A 36 -18.97 -0.58 -10.83
N SER A 37 -18.95 -1.29 -11.96
CA SER A 37 -19.78 -2.49 -12.16
C SER A 37 -19.24 -3.71 -11.39
N ARG A 38 -17.96 -3.69 -11.01
CA ARG A 38 -17.27 -4.82 -10.37
C ARG A 38 -17.30 -4.79 -8.85
N GLY A 39 -17.82 -3.71 -8.26
CA GLY A 39 -17.89 -3.49 -6.82
C GLY A 39 -17.16 -2.22 -6.40
N GLU A 40 -16.75 -2.16 -5.14
CA GLU A 40 -15.98 -1.03 -4.61
C GLU A 40 -14.49 -1.23 -4.87
N ASN A 41 -13.79 -0.15 -5.26
CA ASN A 41 -12.36 -0.19 -5.51
C ASN A 41 -11.57 -0.47 -4.24
N VAL A 42 -10.66 -1.45 -4.33
CA VAL A 42 -9.68 -1.75 -3.27
C VAL A 42 -8.32 -1.23 -3.72
N TRP A 43 -7.76 -0.32 -2.93
CA TRP A 43 -6.48 0.31 -3.19
C TRP A 43 -5.42 -0.21 -2.22
N PHE A 44 -4.19 -0.34 -2.68
CA PHE A 44 -3.02 -0.59 -1.84
C PHE A 44 -2.17 0.68 -1.77
N SER A 45 -1.60 0.96 -0.60
CA SER A 45 -0.55 1.98 -0.47
C SER A 45 0.59 1.55 0.42
N ARG A 46 1.79 1.96 0.00
CA ARG A 46 3.03 1.85 0.75
C ARG A 46 3.68 3.22 0.85
N ARG A 47 4.16 3.54 2.05
CA ARG A 47 4.93 4.76 2.30
C ARG A 47 6.21 4.45 3.06
N ILE A 48 7.33 4.87 2.49
CA ILE A 48 8.65 4.91 3.11
C ILE A 48 9.11 6.36 3.12
N LYS A 49 9.68 6.81 4.23
CA LYS A 49 10.31 8.12 4.33
C LYS A 49 11.54 7.99 5.21
N ASP A 50 12.66 8.51 4.70
CA ASP A 50 13.98 8.47 5.35
C ASP A 50 14.41 7.04 5.72
N GLY A 51 14.11 6.07 4.85
CA GLY A 51 14.40 4.65 5.08
C GLY A 51 13.47 3.96 6.08
N HIS A 52 12.54 4.68 6.69
CA HIS A 52 11.57 4.13 7.63
C HIS A 52 10.26 3.81 6.92
N LEU A 53 9.73 2.61 7.19
CA LEU A 53 8.40 2.26 6.72
C LEU A 53 7.34 2.96 7.57
N TYR A 54 6.59 3.86 6.95
CA TYR A 54 5.52 4.61 7.62
C TYR A 54 4.21 3.83 7.62
N HIS A 55 3.81 3.27 6.48
CA HIS A 55 2.61 2.43 6.42
C HIS A 55 2.60 1.48 5.23
N TRP A 56 1.91 0.37 5.44
CA TRP A 56 1.33 -0.52 4.44
C TRP A 56 -0.16 -0.56 4.74
N ALA A 57 -0.99 -0.17 3.78
CA ALA A 57 -2.44 -0.09 3.99
C ALA A 57 -3.20 -0.60 2.77
N LEU A 58 -4.39 -1.19 3.03
CA LEU A 58 -5.46 -1.22 2.04
C LEU A 58 -6.44 -0.08 2.30
N PHE A 59 -7.04 0.46 1.24
CA PHE A 59 -8.09 1.46 1.31
C PHE A 59 -9.33 1.02 0.54
N VAL A 60 -10.48 1.15 1.19
CA VAL A 60 -11.80 0.86 0.62
C VAL A 60 -12.88 1.52 1.50
N TYR A 61 -13.98 1.96 0.90
CA TYR A 61 -15.07 2.67 1.60
C TYR A 61 -14.63 3.86 2.47
N GLY A 62 -13.64 4.64 2.02
CA GLY A 62 -13.14 5.78 2.78
C GLY A 62 -12.48 5.40 4.12
N LYS A 63 -12.06 4.14 4.26
CA LYS A 63 -11.32 3.63 5.40
C LYS A 63 -9.96 3.12 4.96
N LYS A 64 -9.01 3.22 5.87
CA LYS A 64 -7.71 2.55 5.77
C LYS A 64 -7.61 1.42 6.77
N TYR A 65 -6.97 0.35 6.32
CA TYR A 65 -6.80 -0.89 7.05
C TYR A 65 -5.32 -1.20 7.12
N GLU A 66 -4.79 -1.20 8.34
CA GLU A 66 -3.37 -1.38 8.63
C GLU A 66 -3.20 -2.39 9.76
N LEU A 67 -2.10 -3.14 9.72
CA LEU A 67 -1.64 -3.86 10.90
C LEU A 67 -0.73 -2.93 11.71
N ARG A 68 -0.99 -2.76 13.00
CA ARG A 68 -0.18 -1.90 13.88
C ARG A 68 0.21 -2.61 15.15
N LEU A 69 1.37 -2.24 15.68
CA LEU A 69 1.67 -2.54 17.08
C LEU A 69 0.68 -1.77 17.97
N PRO A 70 0.22 -2.35 19.08
CA PRO A 70 -0.62 -1.64 20.01
C PRO A 70 0.09 -0.38 20.50
N SER A 71 -0.70 0.66 20.78
CA SER A 71 -0.18 1.93 21.26
C SER A 71 0.73 1.71 22.48
N ARG A 72 1.92 2.34 22.49
CA ARG A 72 2.82 2.37 23.65
C ARG A 72 2.13 2.89 24.92
N GLN A 73 1.01 3.61 24.80
CA GLN A 73 0.20 3.98 25.95
C GLN A 73 -0.30 2.78 26.75
N LYS A 74 -0.64 1.67 26.07
CA LYS A 74 -1.00 0.39 26.69
C LYS A 74 0.19 -0.31 27.38
N PHE A 75 1.41 0.13 27.07
CA PHE A 75 2.67 -0.44 27.55
C PHE A 75 3.51 0.54 28.38
N LYS A 76 2.91 1.63 28.89
CA LYS A 76 3.62 2.60 29.76
C LYS A 76 4.21 1.97 31.02
N SER A 77 3.69 0.81 31.42
CA SER A 77 4.18 0.02 32.55
C SER A 77 5.38 -0.85 32.24
N LEU A 78 5.80 -0.97 30.96
CA LEU A 78 7.00 -1.72 30.61
C LEU A 78 8.25 -0.88 30.92
N PRO A 79 9.29 -1.46 31.55
CA PRO A 79 10.51 -0.74 31.86
C PRO A 79 11.15 -0.15 30.59
N ASN A 80 11.57 1.11 30.66
CA ASN A 80 12.35 1.74 29.59
C ASN A 80 13.77 1.13 29.57
N GLY A 81 13.97 0.11 28.73
CA GLY A 81 15.27 -0.53 28.53
C GLY A 81 15.28 -1.35 27.24
N HIS A 82 16.46 -1.49 26.62
CA HIS A 82 16.66 -2.41 25.50
C HIS A 82 16.25 -3.81 25.92
N LEU A 83 15.11 -4.28 25.39
CA LEU A 83 14.61 -5.63 25.63
C LEU A 83 15.48 -6.63 24.84
N VAL A 84 16.61 -7.01 25.41
CA VAL A 84 17.45 -8.11 24.94
C VAL A 84 17.29 -9.26 25.94
N GLY A 85 16.71 -10.37 25.47
CA GLY A 85 16.58 -11.62 26.24
C GLY A 85 15.21 -11.88 26.88
N SER A 86 14.57 -12.97 26.43
CA SER A 86 13.48 -13.81 26.99
C SER A 86 12.27 -13.22 27.75
N LEU A 87 12.12 -11.90 27.92
CA LEU A 87 11.06 -11.26 28.72
C LEU A 87 10.26 -10.23 27.93
N ILE A 88 10.30 -10.26 26.60
CA ILE A 88 9.42 -9.41 25.81
C ILE A 88 7.99 -10.00 25.96
N PRO A 89 6.99 -9.25 26.44
CA PRO A 89 5.61 -9.72 26.48
C PRO A 89 5.14 -10.09 25.07
N SER A 90 4.30 -11.11 24.95
CA SER A 90 3.44 -11.35 23.79
C SER A 90 2.72 -10.04 23.42
N ILE A 91 3.19 -9.32 22.39
CA ILE A 91 2.51 -8.13 21.87
C ILE A 91 1.75 -8.58 20.64
N ASP A 92 0.43 -8.61 20.75
CA ASP A 92 -0.44 -8.93 19.63
C ASP A 92 -0.56 -7.70 18.73
N TYR A 93 -0.45 -7.89 17.41
CA TYR A 93 -0.77 -6.82 16.47
C TYR A 93 -2.27 -6.50 16.51
N GLU A 94 -2.61 -5.24 16.36
CA GLU A 94 -3.98 -4.76 16.27
C GLU A 94 -4.29 -4.32 14.84
N SER A 95 -5.48 -4.69 14.35
CA SER A 95 -6.02 -4.12 13.13
C SER A 95 -6.42 -2.68 13.43
N ASN A 96 -5.82 -1.74 12.70
CA ASN A 96 -6.17 -0.34 12.76
C ASN A 96 -7.05 0.00 11.56
N ILE A 97 -8.35 0.17 11.83
CA ILE A 97 -9.34 0.66 10.86
C ILE A 97 -9.59 2.13 11.17
N ALA A 98 -9.29 3.01 10.23
CA ALA A 98 -9.44 4.45 10.44
C ALA A 98 -10.02 5.14 9.21
N PRO A 99 -10.78 6.24 9.37
CA PRO A 99 -11.18 7.06 8.24
C PRO A 99 -9.97 7.54 7.44
N TRP A 100 -10.09 7.53 6.12
CA TRP A 100 -9.05 7.96 5.20
C TRP A 100 -9.64 8.53 3.91
N SER A 101 -8.94 9.51 3.33
CA SER A 101 -9.29 10.12 2.06
C SER A 101 -8.02 10.30 1.23
N MET A 102 -8.10 9.92 -0.04
CA MET A 102 -7.01 10.12 -1.00
C MET A 102 -6.69 11.59 -1.17
N GLN A 103 -7.71 12.45 -1.19
CA GLN A 103 -7.53 13.90 -1.29
C GLN A 103 -6.75 14.44 -0.09
N ASN A 104 -7.11 14.02 1.13
CA ASN A 104 -6.41 14.44 2.35
C ASN A 104 -4.97 13.93 2.39
N GLU A 105 -4.72 12.69 1.98
CA GLU A 105 -3.36 12.14 1.90
C GLU A 105 -2.51 12.88 0.86
N MET A 106 -3.05 13.16 -0.33
CA MET A 106 -2.34 13.91 -1.36
C MET A 106 -2.06 15.34 -0.95
N MET A 107 -3.00 16.02 -0.29
CA MET A 107 -2.78 17.36 0.26
C MET A 107 -1.68 17.37 1.31
N ARG A 108 -1.67 16.38 2.21
CA ARG A 108 -0.63 16.21 3.21
C ARG A 108 0.74 15.95 2.56
N LEU A 109 0.83 15.04 1.59
CA LEU A 109 2.09 14.77 0.88
C LEU A 109 2.59 16.00 0.12
N ARG A 110 1.69 16.77 -0.49
CA ARG A 110 2.05 18.03 -1.14
C ARG A 110 2.63 19.03 -0.15
N GLN A 111 2.00 19.21 1.01
CA GLN A 111 2.50 20.10 2.05
C GLN A 111 3.87 19.62 2.55
N GLU A 112 4.02 18.33 2.84
CA GLU A 112 5.30 17.76 3.28
C GLU A 112 6.41 17.92 2.24
N ASN A 113 6.10 17.84 0.94
CA ASN A 113 7.07 18.08 -0.13
C ASN A 113 7.50 19.55 -0.18
N LEU A 114 6.57 20.49 0.00
CA LEU A 114 6.87 21.93 0.05
C LEU A 114 7.75 22.28 1.26
N ASP A 115 7.43 21.73 2.44
CA ASP A 115 8.19 21.97 3.68
C ASP A 115 9.64 21.43 3.61
N ASN A 116 9.92 20.58 2.62
CA ASN A 116 11.19 19.89 2.46
C ASN A 116 11.92 20.21 1.15
N GLU A 117 11.49 21.25 0.45
CA GLU A 117 12.15 21.73 -0.76
C GLU A 117 13.65 21.99 -0.51
N GLY A 118 14.51 21.41 -1.36
CA GLY A 118 15.97 21.57 -1.29
C GLY A 118 16.72 20.62 -0.33
N LYS A 119 16.05 19.69 0.37
CA LYS A 119 16.71 18.69 1.23
C LYS A 119 16.89 17.34 0.50
N PRO A 120 17.98 16.60 0.74
CA PRO A 120 18.12 15.24 0.24
C PRO A 120 17.10 14.32 0.94
N TYR A 121 16.19 13.72 0.17
CA TYR A 121 15.11 12.88 0.69
C TYR A 121 15.05 11.52 0.00
N ALA A 122 15.03 10.45 0.80
CA ALA A 122 14.68 9.10 0.36
C ALA A 122 13.22 8.83 0.73
N GLN A 123 12.30 9.24 -0.14
CA GLN A 123 10.86 8.99 0.02
C GLN A 123 10.36 8.10 -1.11
N ASP A 124 9.52 7.14 -0.75
CA ASP A 124 8.82 6.27 -1.68
C ASP A 124 7.36 6.21 -1.23
N TYR A 125 6.47 6.79 -2.04
CA TYR A 125 5.04 6.72 -1.82
C TYR A 125 4.39 6.12 -3.06
N TYR A 126 3.76 4.97 -2.86
CA TYR A 126 3.09 4.22 -3.90
C TYR A 126 1.64 4.01 -3.52
N ILE A 127 0.75 4.19 -4.49
CA ILE A 127 -0.67 3.85 -4.39
C ILE A 127 -1.13 3.25 -5.73
N CYS A 128 -1.86 2.15 -5.67
CA CYS A 128 -2.45 1.53 -6.85
C CYS A 128 -3.76 0.83 -6.52
N GLN A 129 -4.62 0.66 -7.52
CA GLN A 129 -5.78 -0.20 -7.40
C GLN A 129 -5.34 -1.66 -7.55
N ILE A 130 -5.72 -2.51 -6.61
CA ILE A 130 -5.39 -3.94 -6.64
C ILE A 130 -6.61 -4.81 -6.98
N GLY A 131 -7.83 -4.29 -6.86
CA GLY A 131 -9.02 -5.01 -7.28
C GLY A 131 -10.32 -4.33 -6.89
N TRP A 132 -11.38 -5.13 -6.86
CA TRP A 132 -12.70 -4.76 -6.39
C TRP A 132 -13.17 -5.70 -5.30
N THR A 133 -13.96 -5.19 -4.37
CA THR A 133 -14.71 -6.00 -3.41
C THR A 133 -16.20 -5.85 -3.65
N LYS A 134 -16.92 -6.96 -3.54
CA LYS A 134 -18.39 -7.00 -3.51
C LYS A 134 -18.94 -7.09 -2.09
N LEU A 135 -18.07 -7.20 -1.09
CA LEU A 135 -18.47 -7.19 0.30
C LEU A 135 -18.92 -5.78 0.68
N PRO A 136 -19.99 -5.62 1.46
CA PRO A 136 -20.32 -4.34 2.05
C PRO A 136 -19.22 -3.92 3.04
N GLU A 137 -19.18 -2.63 3.38
CA GLU A 137 -18.19 -2.04 4.29
C GLU A 137 -17.99 -2.84 5.59
N LYS A 138 -19.08 -3.21 6.26
CA LYS A 138 -19.02 -4.02 7.49
C LYS A 138 -18.39 -5.39 7.25
N GLY A 139 -18.66 -6.02 6.11
CA GLY A 139 -18.06 -7.30 5.75
C GLY A 139 -16.55 -7.18 5.52
N VAL A 140 -16.09 -6.05 4.99
CA VAL A 140 -14.65 -5.76 4.87
C VAL A 140 -14.00 -5.58 6.25
N ASP A 141 -14.64 -4.82 7.15
CA ASP A 141 -14.16 -4.66 8.54
C ASP A 141 -14.00 -6.03 9.24
N GLU A 142 -15.00 -6.90 9.12
CA GLU A 142 -14.98 -8.26 9.68
C GLU A 142 -13.84 -9.12 9.09
N GLN A 143 -13.59 -9.04 7.78
CA GLN A 143 -12.48 -9.75 7.14
C GLN A 143 -11.11 -9.19 7.54
N CYS A 144 -11.00 -7.90 7.84
CA CYS A 144 -9.77 -7.30 8.38
C CYS A 144 -9.44 -7.88 9.76
N GLU A 145 -10.43 -7.95 10.65
CA GLU A 145 -10.27 -8.58 11.95
C GLU A 145 -9.95 -10.08 11.84
N ALA A 146 -10.62 -10.80 10.93
CA ALA A 146 -10.34 -12.20 10.69
C ALA A 146 -8.90 -12.42 10.18
N ALA A 147 -8.43 -11.56 9.27
CA ALA A 147 -7.05 -11.55 8.82
C ALA A 147 -6.09 -11.32 9.99
N GLN A 148 -6.38 -10.36 10.88
CA GLN A 148 -5.56 -10.06 12.06
C GLN A 148 -5.54 -11.23 13.06
N LYS A 149 -6.69 -11.80 13.43
CA LYS A 149 -6.79 -12.95 14.36
C LYS A 149 -6.03 -14.18 13.89
N SER A 150 -5.85 -14.29 12.58
CA SER A 150 -5.11 -15.38 11.97
C SER A 150 -3.58 -15.22 12.02
N PHE A 151 -3.10 -14.04 12.44
CA PHE A 151 -1.72 -13.85 12.89
C PHE A 151 -1.60 -14.36 14.31
N GLY A 152 -0.63 -15.26 14.52
CA GLY A 152 -0.28 -15.71 15.84
C GLY A 152 0.55 -14.68 16.60
N VAL A 153 1.07 -15.11 17.74
CA VAL A 153 1.98 -14.33 18.57
C VAL A 153 3.39 -14.36 17.94
N TYR A 154 4.01 -13.19 17.76
CA TYR A 154 5.46 -12.91 17.77
C TYR A 154 6.38 -12.79 16.52
N VAL A 155 7.45 -12.00 16.76
CA VAL A 155 8.69 -11.67 16.01
C VAL A 155 8.60 -10.49 15.03
N LEU A 156 9.15 -9.34 15.45
CA LEU A 156 9.26 -8.03 14.77
C LEU A 156 9.85 -8.11 13.34
N GLY A 157 9.09 -8.55 12.36
CA GLY A 157 9.51 -8.66 10.97
C GLY A 157 8.81 -7.68 10.04
N PHE A 158 9.55 -7.07 9.11
CA PHE A 158 8.96 -6.28 8.00
C PHE A 158 7.96 -7.09 7.16
N ASN A 159 8.06 -8.42 7.17
CA ASN A 159 7.21 -9.33 6.41
C ASN A 159 5.78 -9.46 6.98
N ASP A 160 5.53 -9.04 8.21
CA ASP A 160 4.24 -9.25 8.89
C ASP A 160 3.15 -8.37 8.29
N CYS A 161 3.44 -7.07 8.11
CA CYS A 161 2.51 -6.13 7.48
C CYS A 161 2.20 -6.54 6.02
N GLN A 162 3.21 -7.00 5.28
CA GLN A 162 3.01 -7.55 3.94
C GLN A 162 2.12 -8.77 3.94
N SER A 163 2.45 -9.75 4.78
CA SER A 163 1.70 -11.01 4.87
C SER A 163 0.25 -10.74 5.26
N PHE A 164 0.03 -9.79 6.17
CA PHE A 164 -1.30 -9.36 6.59
C PHE A 164 -2.10 -8.79 5.44
N LEU A 165 -1.56 -7.81 4.71
CA LEU A 165 -2.29 -7.23 3.59
C LEU A 165 -2.56 -8.26 2.49
N ARG A 166 -1.61 -9.14 2.18
CA ARG A 166 -1.83 -10.19 1.17
C ARG A 166 -2.94 -11.15 1.59
N ARG A 167 -3.00 -11.52 2.87
CA ARG A 167 -4.07 -12.37 3.40
C ARG A 167 -5.40 -11.64 3.41
N PHE A 168 -5.42 -10.40 3.86
CA PHE A 168 -6.62 -9.57 3.90
C PHE A 168 -7.18 -9.34 2.48
N ALA A 169 -6.34 -9.00 1.51
CA ALA A 169 -6.71 -8.86 0.11
C ALA A 169 -7.34 -10.13 -0.46
N LYS A 170 -6.81 -11.31 -0.12
CA LYS A 170 -7.39 -12.62 -0.52
C LYS A 170 -8.79 -12.87 0.03
N LEU A 171 -9.13 -12.27 1.18
CA LEU A 171 -10.45 -12.42 1.80
C LEU A 171 -11.50 -11.48 1.20
N ILE A 172 -11.08 -10.34 0.64
CA ILE A 172 -12.00 -9.30 0.13
C ILE A 172 -12.02 -9.19 -1.41
N ILE A 173 -11.01 -9.71 -2.10
CA ILE A 173 -10.93 -9.74 -3.58
C ILE A 173 -11.00 -11.19 -4.06
N ARG A 174 -12.02 -11.50 -4.88
CA ARG A 174 -12.14 -12.81 -5.52
C ARG A 174 -11.11 -12.94 -6.63
N GLN A 175 -10.23 -13.92 -6.51
CA GLN A 175 -9.19 -14.20 -7.51
C GLN A 175 -9.64 -15.29 -8.50
N PRO A 176 -9.37 -15.11 -9.81
CA PRO A 176 -8.76 -13.93 -10.45
C PRO A 176 -9.78 -12.84 -10.86
N GLU A 177 -11.07 -13.07 -10.67
CA GLU A 177 -12.11 -12.33 -11.41
C GLU A 177 -12.29 -10.89 -10.98
N ASP A 178 -11.93 -10.55 -9.74
CA ASP A 178 -12.04 -9.20 -9.18
C ASP A 178 -10.65 -8.56 -8.98
N CYS A 179 -9.59 -9.13 -9.57
CA CYS A 179 -8.25 -8.54 -9.56
C CYS A 179 -8.13 -7.40 -10.58
N ALA A 180 -7.44 -6.33 -10.17
CA ALA A 180 -6.97 -5.28 -11.07
C ALA A 180 -5.63 -5.69 -11.69
N ILE A 181 -5.16 -4.89 -12.65
CA ILE A 181 -3.90 -5.15 -13.38
C ILE A 181 -2.71 -5.23 -12.42
N ASP A 182 -2.69 -4.38 -11.41
CA ASP A 182 -1.55 -4.24 -10.50
C ASP A 182 -1.58 -5.30 -9.37
N PHE A 183 -2.58 -6.18 -9.31
CA PHE A 183 -2.68 -7.21 -8.26
C PHE A 183 -1.47 -8.15 -8.19
N SER A 184 -0.84 -8.45 -9.33
CA SER A 184 0.35 -9.32 -9.36
C SER A 184 1.62 -8.65 -8.80
N TRP A 185 1.63 -7.31 -8.75
CA TRP A 185 2.73 -6.51 -8.23
C TRP A 185 2.62 -6.28 -6.71
N PHE A 186 1.48 -6.68 -6.14
CA PHE A 186 1.10 -6.60 -4.74
C PHE A 186 1.39 -7.92 -3.98
#